data_AF-B5HQA8-F1
#
_entry.id   AF-B5HQA8-F1
#
_cell.length_a   1.000
_cell.length_b   1.000
_cell.length_c   1.000
_cell.angle_alpha   90.00
_cell.angle_beta   90.00
_cell.angle_gamma   90.00
#
_symmetry.space_group_name_H-M   'P 1'
#
loop_
_entity.id
_entity.type
_entity.pdbx_description
1 polymer ?
#
loop_
_entity_poly.entity_id
_entity_poly.type
_entity_poly.pdbx_seq_one_letter_code
_entity_poly.pdbx_strand_id
1 'polypeptide(L)'
;MATAEPVSPWPSAKGPFDMRRRSVLTAAGAAALAVPVLGGAPAAAAPATAAPATGAPAAGRRGCLDIRGADISSLPKNEDHGAVYRTADGHRADPIRLIAQAGVTHARLKVWVNPADGYNTKAHILPLARRLKRAGVGVWIDFHYSDSWADPAHQTKPAAWAGLDVAGLARAVYDHTADVLGALKRQGTPAQLVQIGNELNGGLIWPEGNWEHFDNMTAFLKAGLSAARDTTPRVRTILHLANGGDNGLYRWWFDNVVSYGVDFDIIGLSYYPFWHGPIADAAANMADITARYGKPCVIAETAYPFTLESEDGVNDIMNSPSQLTDGFPATPEGQAAWLRTVADLAAGVPDGQGLGYCYWEGLWTYRAGSGWDPTDPSAGNAWENLALFDFGDRALPGLRTLGRYRS
;
A
#
# COMPACT_ATOMS: atom_id res chain seq x y z
N MET A 1 -22.42 -25.29 -48.63
CA MET A 1 -21.77 -24.09 -48.08
C MET A 1 -21.87 -24.18 -46.58
N ALA A 2 -20.82 -24.71 -45.96
CA ALA A 2 -20.71 -24.94 -44.52
C ALA A 2 -19.40 -24.29 -44.08
N THR A 3 -19.49 -23.45 -43.06
CA THR A 3 -18.42 -22.61 -42.52
C THR A 3 -17.51 -23.44 -41.61
N ALA A 4 -16.22 -23.40 -41.91
CA ALA A 4 -15.16 -24.07 -41.16
C ALA A 4 -14.78 -23.30 -39.89
N GLU A 5 -14.63 -24.01 -38.78
CA GLU A 5 -13.97 -23.53 -37.56
C GLU A 5 -12.43 -23.59 -37.71
N PRO A 6 -11.68 -22.65 -37.10
CA PRO A 6 -10.22 -22.73 -37.10
C PRO A 6 -9.70 -23.67 -35.99
N VAL A 7 -8.77 -24.52 -36.41
CA VAL A 7 -8.03 -25.52 -35.63
C VAL A 7 -6.96 -24.85 -34.76
N SER A 8 -6.89 -25.25 -33.48
CA SER A 8 -5.86 -24.83 -32.53
C SER A 8 -4.53 -25.57 -32.78
N PRO A 9 -3.38 -24.89 -32.88
CA PRO A 9 -2.07 -25.54 -32.88
C PRO A 9 -1.58 -25.64 -31.42
N TRP A 10 -1.17 -26.83 -30.97
CA TRP A 10 -0.10 -27.16 -29.99
C TRP A 10 -0.41 -28.49 -29.29
N PRO A 11 0.56 -29.43 -29.20
CA PRO A 11 0.32 -30.81 -28.78
C PRO A 11 0.32 -31.00 -27.26
N SER A 12 -0.49 -31.96 -26.80
CA SER A 12 -0.53 -32.42 -25.42
C SER A 12 0.75 -33.19 -25.03
N ALA A 13 1.33 -32.87 -23.88
CA ALA A 13 2.29 -33.74 -23.20
C ALA A 13 1.80 -34.01 -21.77
N LYS A 14 1.53 -35.29 -21.48
CA LYS A 14 1.27 -35.85 -20.15
C LYS A 14 2.60 -36.31 -19.54
N GLY A 15 2.87 -35.99 -18.26
CA GLY A 15 3.97 -36.54 -17.45
C GLY A 15 4.32 -35.65 -16.26
N PRO A 16 4.73 -36.18 -15.09
CA PRO A 16 4.02 -35.90 -13.85
C PRO A 16 4.82 -35.04 -12.86
N PHE A 17 4.30 -33.86 -12.52
CA PHE A 17 4.40 -33.26 -11.19
C PHE A 17 3.21 -32.30 -11.03
N ASP A 18 2.16 -32.81 -10.38
CA ASP A 18 0.90 -32.11 -10.14
C ASP A 18 1.08 -31.14 -8.97
N MET A 19 1.51 -29.91 -9.25
CA MET A 19 1.20 -28.76 -8.40
C MET A 19 0.10 -27.95 -9.06
N ARG A 20 -1.09 -28.08 -8.47
CA ARG A 20 -2.26 -27.23 -8.69
C ARG A 20 -1.81 -25.79 -8.91
N ARG A 21 -2.07 -25.27 -10.11
CA ARG A 21 -2.05 -23.84 -10.42
C ARG A 21 -2.83 -23.11 -9.32
N ARG A 22 -2.13 -22.50 -8.36
CA ARG A 22 -2.72 -21.49 -7.50
C ARG A 22 -2.76 -20.23 -8.34
N SER A 23 -3.95 -19.90 -8.82
CA SER A 23 -4.23 -18.63 -9.46
C SER A 23 -3.79 -17.52 -8.52
N VAL A 24 -2.76 -16.77 -8.92
CA VAL A 24 -2.50 -15.45 -8.37
C VAL A 24 -3.72 -14.62 -8.77
N LEU A 25 -4.59 -14.31 -7.81
CA LEU A 25 -5.74 -13.44 -8.03
C LEU A 25 -5.21 -12.05 -8.37
N THR A 26 -5.31 -11.69 -9.64
CA THR A 26 -5.10 -10.34 -10.17
C THR A 26 -6.12 -9.40 -9.52
N ALA A 27 -5.65 -8.50 -8.67
CA ALA A 27 -6.42 -7.34 -8.25
C ALA A 27 -6.05 -6.15 -9.16
N ALA A 28 -6.76 -6.02 -10.27
CA ALA A 28 -7.00 -4.74 -10.96
C ALA A 28 -8.06 -4.95 -12.06
N GLY A 29 -9.10 -4.11 -12.07
CA GLY A 29 -10.00 -3.94 -13.21
C GLY A 29 -11.35 -4.67 -13.13
N ALA A 30 -12.42 -3.86 -13.08
CA ALA A 30 -13.81 -4.29 -13.09
C ALA A 30 -14.18 -5.15 -14.32
N ALA A 31 -14.85 -6.28 -14.08
CA ALA A 31 -15.75 -6.93 -15.03
C ALA A 31 -16.77 -7.79 -14.26
N ALA A 32 -17.98 -7.27 -14.08
CA ALA A 32 -19.11 -7.99 -13.48
C ALA A 32 -19.78 -8.87 -14.54
N LEU A 33 -19.88 -10.18 -14.29
CA LEU A 33 -20.89 -11.05 -14.92
C LEU A 33 -21.40 -12.07 -13.87
N ALA A 34 -22.70 -11.97 -13.58
CA ALA A 34 -23.46 -12.76 -12.63
C ALA A 34 -24.05 -14.03 -13.27
N VAL A 35 -24.05 -15.17 -12.57
CA VAL A 35 -24.99 -16.31 -12.78
C VAL A 35 -25.05 -17.21 -11.51
N PRO A 36 -26.03 -18.11 -11.32
CA PRO A 36 -27.00 -18.04 -10.24
C PRO A 36 -26.81 -19.09 -9.12
N VAL A 37 -27.46 -18.79 -7.99
CA VAL A 37 -27.64 -19.67 -6.82
C VAL A 37 -28.47 -20.90 -7.18
N LEU A 38 -27.98 -22.09 -6.80
CA LEU A 38 -28.80 -23.28 -6.60
C LEU A 38 -28.47 -23.88 -5.23
N GLY A 39 -29.51 -24.02 -4.42
CA GLY A 39 -29.44 -24.37 -3.00
C GLY A 39 -29.17 -25.84 -2.70
N GLY A 40 -28.89 -26.08 -1.42
CA GLY A 40 -28.82 -27.39 -0.80
C GLY A 40 -28.50 -27.27 0.68
N ALA A 41 -29.54 -27.22 1.52
CA ALA A 41 -29.43 -27.64 2.93
C ALA A 41 -29.40 -29.18 2.97
N PRO A 42 -28.76 -29.86 3.96
CA PRO A 42 -29.12 -29.81 5.39
C PRO A 42 -27.85 -29.90 6.30
N ALA A 43 -27.81 -30.07 7.62
CA ALA A 43 -28.75 -30.43 8.68
C ALA A 43 -28.22 -29.86 10.01
N ALA A 44 -29.11 -29.64 10.96
CA ALA A 44 -28.83 -29.11 12.30
C ALA A 44 -28.10 -30.11 13.22
N ALA A 45 -27.16 -29.59 14.03
CA ALA A 45 -26.72 -30.21 15.28
C ALA A 45 -26.70 -29.12 16.37
N ALA A 46 -27.39 -29.38 17.47
CA ALA A 46 -27.53 -28.47 18.62
C ALA A 46 -26.24 -28.36 19.45
N PRO A 47 -26.04 -27.27 20.22
CA PRO A 47 -24.73 -26.87 20.72
C PRO A 47 -24.36 -27.55 22.04
N ALA A 48 -23.09 -27.90 22.20
CA ALA A 48 -22.50 -28.22 23.49
C ALA A 48 -22.03 -26.91 24.16
N THR A 49 -22.52 -26.67 25.37
CA THR A 49 -22.22 -25.52 26.21
C THR A 49 -20.81 -25.62 26.81
N ALA A 50 -19.88 -24.80 26.31
CA ALA A 50 -18.60 -24.55 26.97
C ALA A 50 -18.66 -23.17 27.64
N ALA A 51 -18.38 -23.14 28.94
CA ALA A 51 -18.36 -21.94 29.78
C ALA A 51 -17.32 -20.91 29.27
N PRO A 52 -17.57 -19.60 29.44
CA PRO A 52 -16.64 -18.58 28.97
C PRO A 52 -15.39 -18.57 29.84
N ALA A 53 -14.24 -18.85 29.22
CA ALA A 53 -12.93 -18.58 29.81
C ALA A 53 -12.74 -17.06 29.88
N THR A 54 -13.04 -16.48 31.04
CA THR A 54 -12.75 -15.09 31.38
C THR A 54 -11.27 -14.95 31.72
N GLY A 55 -10.44 -14.90 30.69
CA GLY A 55 -9.06 -14.45 30.79
C GLY A 55 -8.92 -13.12 30.06
N ALA A 56 -9.06 -12.01 30.78
CA ALA A 56 -8.63 -10.72 30.23
C ALA A 56 -7.12 -10.83 29.93
N PRO A 57 -6.65 -10.55 28.70
CA PRO A 57 -5.23 -10.50 28.45
C PRO A 57 -4.65 -9.39 29.33
N ALA A 58 -3.58 -9.72 30.06
CA ALA A 58 -2.84 -8.78 30.89
C ALA A 58 -2.57 -7.51 30.08
N ALA A 59 -2.90 -6.35 30.66
CA ALA A 59 -2.63 -5.05 30.08
C ALA A 59 -1.12 -4.79 30.09
N GLY A 60 -0.39 -5.44 29.18
CA GLY A 60 0.90 -4.96 28.74
C GLY A 60 0.74 -3.53 28.24
N ARG A 61 1.71 -2.65 28.54
CA ARG A 61 1.75 -1.29 27.99
C ARG A 61 1.63 -1.37 26.47
N ARG A 62 0.41 -1.18 25.94
CA ARG A 62 0.19 -1.07 24.50
C ARG A 62 1.02 0.13 24.02
N GLY A 63 1.94 -0.12 23.10
CA GLY A 63 3.01 0.80 22.74
C GLY A 63 2.51 2.13 22.18
N CYS A 64 3.36 3.16 22.25
CA CYS A 64 3.20 4.35 21.42
C CYS A 64 3.49 3.93 19.98
N LEU A 65 2.62 4.26 19.02
CA LEU A 65 2.88 4.01 17.60
C LEU A 65 3.86 5.07 17.10
N ASP A 66 4.97 4.68 16.49
CA ASP A 66 5.95 5.63 15.94
C ASP A 66 5.45 6.23 14.62
N ILE A 67 4.68 5.44 13.87
CA ILE A 67 4.24 5.75 12.51
C ILE A 67 2.72 5.93 12.49
N ARG A 68 2.29 7.18 12.32
CA ARG A 68 0.92 7.57 11.98
C ARG A 68 1.01 8.33 10.67
N GLY A 69 1.02 7.57 9.58
CA GLY A 69 1.40 8.07 8.26
C GLY A 69 0.21 8.44 7.38
N ALA A 70 0.43 9.34 6.43
CA ALA A 70 -0.47 9.53 5.29
C ALA A 70 0.34 9.45 3.99
N ASP A 71 -0.10 8.67 3.02
CA ASP A 71 0.37 8.82 1.64
C ASP A 71 -0.33 10.04 1.04
N ILE A 72 0.47 10.95 0.50
CA ILE A 72 0.01 12.22 -0.08
C ILE A 72 0.64 12.46 -1.46
N SER A 73 0.97 11.37 -2.16
CA SER A 73 1.75 11.44 -3.40
C SER A 73 1.00 12.17 -4.51
N SER A 74 -0.33 12.05 -4.56
CA SER A 74 -1.18 12.80 -5.49
C SER A 74 -1.20 14.32 -5.25
N LEU A 75 -0.82 14.80 -4.05
CA LEU A 75 -1.02 16.19 -3.63
C LEU A 75 -0.44 17.22 -4.62
N PRO A 76 0.80 17.10 -5.15
CA PRO A 76 1.31 18.05 -6.13
C PRO A 76 0.44 18.12 -7.40
N LYS A 77 0.04 16.95 -7.95
CA LYS A 77 -0.83 16.88 -9.13
C LYS A 77 -2.19 17.51 -8.84
N ASN A 78 -2.77 17.19 -7.68
CA ASN A 78 -4.04 17.76 -7.24
C ASN A 78 -3.97 19.29 -7.12
N GLU A 79 -2.94 19.84 -6.48
CA GLU A 79 -2.77 21.30 -6.31
C GLU A 79 -2.57 22.01 -7.66
N ASP A 80 -1.79 21.43 -8.58
CA ASP A 80 -1.60 21.96 -9.94
C ASP A 80 -2.92 21.97 -10.74
N HIS A 81 -3.83 21.04 -10.43
CA HIS A 81 -5.19 20.96 -10.98
C HIS A 81 -6.25 21.68 -10.12
N GLY A 82 -5.83 22.56 -9.21
CA GLY A 82 -6.73 23.48 -8.50
C GLY A 82 -7.34 22.91 -7.21
N ALA A 83 -6.76 21.85 -6.63
CA ALA A 83 -7.18 21.36 -5.33
C ALA A 83 -7.11 22.43 -4.24
N VAL A 84 -8.17 22.51 -3.46
CA VAL A 84 -8.26 23.31 -2.25
C VAL A 84 -8.54 22.36 -1.10
N TYR A 85 -8.02 22.66 0.08
CA TYR A 85 -8.27 21.90 1.29
C TYR A 85 -8.76 22.84 2.39
N ARG A 86 -9.71 22.36 3.19
CA ARG A 86 -10.36 23.13 4.24
C ARG A 86 -10.32 22.39 5.56
N THR A 87 -10.28 23.17 6.63
CA THR A 87 -10.64 22.69 7.97
C THR A 87 -12.09 22.20 7.99
N ALA A 88 -12.48 21.45 9.03
CA ALA A 88 -13.83 20.92 9.17
C ALA A 88 -14.91 22.03 9.17
N ASP A 89 -14.62 23.20 9.72
CA ASP A 89 -15.50 24.38 9.70
C ASP A 89 -15.49 25.15 8.37
N GLY A 90 -14.62 24.79 7.42
CA GLY A 90 -14.66 25.27 6.02
C GLY A 90 -13.63 26.32 5.66
N HIS A 91 -12.73 26.67 6.57
CA HIS A 91 -11.65 27.61 6.30
C HIS A 91 -10.56 26.96 5.45
N ARG A 92 -10.19 27.63 4.35
CA ARG A 92 -9.07 27.17 3.50
C ARG A 92 -7.77 27.13 4.31
N ALA A 93 -7.04 26.04 4.19
CA ALA A 93 -5.76 25.84 4.87
C ALA A 93 -4.76 25.09 3.99
N ASP A 94 -3.47 25.18 4.32
CA ASP A 94 -2.43 24.37 3.69
C ASP A 94 -2.61 22.90 4.12
N PRO A 95 -2.82 21.95 3.19
CA PRO A 95 -3.02 20.54 3.52
C PRO A 95 -1.88 19.95 4.35
N ILE A 96 -0.64 20.39 4.15
CA ILE A 96 0.51 19.93 4.94
C ILE A 96 0.42 20.38 6.40
N ARG A 97 -0.14 21.58 6.65
CA ARG A 97 -0.42 22.04 8.02
C ARG A 97 -1.57 21.26 8.64
N LEU A 98 -2.60 20.92 7.86
CA LEU A 98 -3.73 20.14 8.35
C LEU A 98 -3.30 18.75 8.84
N ILE A 99 -2.50 18.01 8.05
CA ILE A 99 -1.99 16.70 8.47
C ILE A 99 -1.06 16.81 9.70
N ALA A 100 -0.21 17.85 9.75
CA ALA A 100 0.68 18.07 10.89
C ALA A 100 -0.09 18.38 12.18
N GLN A 101 -1.10 19.26 12.11
CA GLN A 101 -1.97 19.60 13.25
C GLN A 101 -2.84 18.42 13.70
N ALA A 102 -3.18 17.53 12.78
CA ALA A 102 -3.86 16.29 13.08
C ALA A 102 -2.98 15.32 13.87
N GLY A 103 -1.65 15.42 13.77
CA GLY A 103 -0.68 14.56 14.47
C GLY A 103 -0.04 13.49 13.58
N VAL A 104 -0.15 13.61 12.25
CA VAL A 104 0.53 12.75 11.29
C VAL A 104 2.04 12.87 11.48
N THR A 105 2.72 11.75 11.68
CA THR A 105 4.16 11.72 11.94
C THR A 105 5.00 11.62 10.68
N HIS A 106 4.49 10.94 9.65
CA HIS A 106 5.20 10.70 8.40
C HIS A 106 4.29 10.91 7.20
N ALA A 107 4.82 11.48 6.13
CA ALA A 107 4.19 11.43 4.81
C ALA A 107 4.92 10.39 3.95
N ARG A 108 4.17 9.44 3.40
CA ARG A 108 4.64 8.47 2.42
C ARG A 108 4.50 9.06 1.03
N LEU A 109 5.57 8.99 0.24
CA LEU A 109 5.68 9.59 -1.09
C LEU A 109 6.20 8.53 -2.05
N LYS A 110 5.34 8.09 -2.98
CA LYS A 110 5.76 7.20 -4.06
C LYS A 110 6.67 7.94 -5.03
N VAL A 111 7.63 7.22 -5.59
CA VAL A 111 8.52 7.70 -6.64
C VAL A 111 8.53 6.75 -7.83
N TRP A 112 8.24 7.33 -8.99
CA TRP A 112 8.30 6.70 -10.31
C TRP A 112 9.55 7.14 -11.05
N VAL A 113 9.98 6.33 -12.02
CA VAL A 113 11.21 6.58 -12.78
C VAL A 113 10.96 7.64 -13.85
N ASN A 114 10.12 7.35 -14.85
CA ASN A 114 9.75 8.28 -15.94
C ASN A 114 8.24 8.18 -16.29
N PRO A 115 7.35 8.67 -15.43
CA PRO A 115 5.92 8.64 -15.70
C PRO A 115 5.50 9.61 -16.81
N ALA A 116 4.47 9.19 -17.55
CA ALA A 116 4.01 9.90 -18.75
C ALA A 116 3.48 11.32 -18.47
N ASP A 117 2.87 11.55 -17.31
CA ASP A 117 2.38 12.85 -16.87
C ASP A 117 3.43 13.69 -16.09
N GLY A 118 4.61 13.11 -15.81
CA GLY A 118 5.72 13.78 -15.13
C GLY A 118 5.61 13.90 -13.59
N TYR A 119 4.51 13.44 -12.97
CA TYR A 119 4.29 13.52 -11.52
C TYR A 119 4.97 12.36 -10.76
N ASN A 120 4.95 12.36 -9.43
CA ASN A 120 5.62 11.33 -8.61
C ASN A 120 7.12 11.15 -8.90
N THR A 121 7.79 12.20 -9.37
CA THR A 121 9.23 12.20 -9.66
C THR A 121 10.02 12.90 -8.55
N LYS A 122 11.35 12.76 -8.57
CA LYS A 122 12.27 13.54 -7.72
C LYS A 122 11.97 15.05 -7.75
N ALA A 123 11.54 15.58 -8.89
CA ALA A 123 11.22 17.00 -9.06
C ALA A 123 10.04 17.45 -8.17
N HIS A 124 9.08 16.56 -7.92
CA HIS A 124 7.90 16.82 -7.07
C HIS A 124 8.17 16.50 -5.60
N ILE A 125 8.92 15.43 -5.34
CA ILE A 125 9.26 14.99 -3.98
C ILE A 125 10.08 16.05 -3.23
N LEU A 126 11.03 16.71 -3.90
CA LEU A 126 11.91 17.68 -3.26
C LEU A 126 11.15 18.91 -2.70
N PRO A 127 10.33 19.65 -3.46
CA PRO A 127 9.49 20.72 -2.91
C PRO A 127 8.55 20.25 -1.80
N LEU A 128 7.93 19.09 -1.96
CA LEU A 128 7.01 18.53 -0.98
C LEU A 128 7.71 18.16 0.34
N ALA A 129 8.89 17.54 0.28
CA ALA A 129 9.73 17.23 1.43
C ALA A 129 10.14 18.50 2.21
N ARG A 130 10.40 19.64 1.53
CA ARG A 130 10.63 20.92 2.22
C ARG A 130 9.41 21.39 2.99
N ARG A 131 8.20 21.24 2.43
CA ARG A 131 6.95 21.60 3.12
C ARG A 131 6.75 20.74 4.36
N LEU A 132 6.92 19.42 4.22
CA LEU A 132 6.81 18.44 5.31
C LEU A 132 7.80 18.73 6.43
N LYS A 133 9.08 18.97 6.10
CA LYS A 133 10.11 19.29 7.09
C LYS A 133 9.78 20.55 7.89
N ARG A 134 9.27 21.61 7.24
CA ARG A 134 8.83 22.84 7.92
C ARG A 134 7.65 22.62 8.85
N ALA A 135 6.78 21.66 8.54
CA ALA A 135 5.63 21.30 9.36
C ALA A 135 5.96 20.26 10.46
N GLY A 136 7.20 19.76 10.52
CA GLY A 136 7.61 18.74 11.48
C GLY A 136 7.17 17.31 11.11
N VAL A 137 6.76 17.07 9.87
CA VAL A 137 6.35 15.76 9.38
C VAL A 137 7.55 15.05 8.74
N GLY A 138 7.78 13.79 9.13
CA GLY A 138 8.82 12.92 8.59
C GLY A 138 8.56 12.52 7.14
N VAL A 139 9.62 12.15 6.42
CA VAL A 139 9.54 11.72 5.02
C VAL A 139 9.75 10.21 4.93
N TRP A 140 8.81 9.52 4.29
CA TRP A 140 8.89 8.12 3.88
C TRP A 140 8.88 8.07 2.35
N ILE A 141 9.96 7.62 1.72
CA ILE A 141 10.01 7.42 0.26
C ILE A 141 9.68 5.98 -0.10
N ASP A 142 8.79 5.79 -1.07
CA ASP A 142 8.41 4.51 -1.62
C ASP A 142 8.82 4.40 -3.10
N PHE A 143 9.83 3.59 -3.39
CA PHE A 143 10.30 3.36 -4.75
C PHE A 143 9.49 2.26 -5.42
N HIS A 144 8.73 2.62 -6.46
CA HIS A 144 8.03 1.62 -7.27
C HIS A 144 8.95 0.89 -8.25
N TYR A 145 10.06 1.51 -8.66
CA TYR A 145 10.94 1.02 -9.74
C TYR A 145 10.17 0.70 -11.03
N SER A 146 9.20 1.55 -11.36
CA SER A 146 8.34 1.50 -12.54
C SER A 146 8.11 2.94 -13.04
N ASP A 147 7.67 3.08 -14.28
CA ASP A 147 7.20 4.37 -14.83
C ASP A 147 5.74 4.67 -14.44
N SER A 148 5.04 3.72 -13.83
CA SER A 148 3.65 3.87 -13.37
C SER A 148 3.43 3.03 -12.11
N TRP A 149 2.18 2.73 -11.78
CA TRP A 149 1.79 1.85 -10.69
C TRP A 149 2.61 0.55 -10.68
N ALA A 150 2.99 0.15 -9.46
CA ALA A 150 3.61 -1.14 -9.18
C ALA A 150 2.78 -1.77 -8.06
N ASP A 151 2.23 -2.95 -8.33
CA ASP A 151 1.26 -3.67 -7.50
C ASP A 151 1.44 -5.19 -7.71
N PRO A 152 0.67 -6.08 -7.08
CA PRO A 152 0.83 -7.53 -7.23
C PRO A 152 0.68 -8.05 -8.67
N ALA A 153 -0.06 -7.33 -9.52
CA ALA A 153 -0.32 -7.69 -10.91
C ALA A 153 0.54 -6.89 -11.92
N HIS A 154 1.17 -5.79 -11.50
CA HIS A 154 1.98 -4.94 -12.36
C HIS A 154 3.31 -4.62 -11.71
N GLN A 155 4.42 -5.05 -12.31
CA GLN A 155 5.78 -4.69 -11.89
C GLN A 155 6.65 -4.34 -13.11
N THR A 156 6.03 -3.64 -14.06
CA THR A 156 6.62 -3.32 -15.37
C THR A 156 7.92 -2.54 -15.19
N LYS A 157 9.02 -3.05 -15.75
CA LYS A 157 10.29 -2.32 -15.73
C LYS A 157 10.15 -0.96 -16.45
N PRO A 158 10.86 0.09 -16.01
CA PRO A 158 10.91 1.37 -16.70
C PRO A 158 11.40 1.22 -18.14
N ALA A 159 10.83 2.01 -19.06
CA ALA A 159 11.21 2.00 -20.48
C ALA A 159 12.69 2.34 -20.68
N ALA A 160 13.24 3.25 -19.86
CA ALA A 160 14.65 3.61 -19.87
C ALA A 160 15.59 2.44 -19.51
N TRP A 161 15.07 1.37 -18.91
CA TRP A 161 15.84 0.21 -18.46
C TRP A 161 15.62 -1.02 -19.36
N ALA A 162 14.83 -0.92 -20.43
CA ALA A 162 14.42 -2.05 -21.25
C ALA A 162 15.58 -2.83 -21.88
N GLY A 163 16.70 -2.16 -22.18
CA GLY A 163 17.89 -2.78 -22.78
C GLY A 163 18.97 -3.22 -21.78
N LEU A 164 18.72 -3.14 -20.48
CA LEU A 164 19.69 -3.52 -19.45
C LEU A 164 19.59 -5.01 -19.12
N ASP A 165 20.74 -5.65 -18.92
CA ASP A 165 20.83 -6.99 -18.33
C ASP A 165 20.63 -6.92 -16.80
N VAL A 166 20.65 -8.07 -16.12
CA VAL A 166 20.44 -8.13 -14.65
C VAL A 166 21.44 -7.25 -13.90
N ALA A 167 22.71 -7.22 -14.30
CA ALA A 167 23.72 -6.37 -13.66
C ALA A 167 23.44 -4.87 -13.89
N GLY A 168 23.05 -4.51 -15.11
CA GLY A 168 22.62 -3.16 -15.47
C GLY A 168 21.37 -2.71 -14.73
N LEU A 169 20.38 -3.59 -14.57
CA LEU A 169 19.16 -3.34 -13.80
C LEU A 169 19.46 -3.11 -12.32
N ALA A 170 20.28 -3.96 -11.71
CA ALA A 170 20.71 -3.77 -10.32
C ALA A 170 21.43 -2.42 -10.13
N ARG A 171 22.30 -2.06 -11.07
CA ARG A 171 22.96 -0.74 -11.06
C ARG A 171 21.95 0.41 -11.21
N ALA A 172 20.99 0.29 -12.11
CA ALA A 172 19.95 1.31 -12.31
C ALA A 172 19.09 1.51 -11.06
N VAL A 173 18.75 0.43 -10.35
CA VAL A 173 18.07 0.48 -9.04
C VAL A 173 18.91 1.22 -8.01
N TYR A 174 20.21 0.89 -7.90
CA TYR A 174 21.12 1.59 -6.99
C TYR A 174 21.19 3.08 -7.32
N ASP A 175 21.46 3.42 -8.57
CA ASP A 175 21.70 4.79 -9.03
C ASP A 175 20.43 5.66 -8.85
N HIS A 176 19.26 5.14 -9.20
CA HIS A 176 17.98 5.85 -9.01
C HIS A 176 17.70 6.10 -7.52
N THR A 177 17.90 5.09 -6.68
CA THR A 177 17.70 5.21 -5.22
C THR A 177 18.66 6.22 -4.60
N ALA A 178 19.94 6.14 -4.94
CA ALA A 178 20.99 7.04 -4.44
C ALA A 178 20.77 8.48 -4.90
N ASP A 179 20.30 8.69 -6.14
CA ASP A 179 20.01 10.03 -6.66
C ASP A 179 18.88 10.73 -5.89
N VAL A 180 17.74 10.06 -5.72
CA VAL A 180 16.57 10.61 -5.01
C VAL A 180 16.90 10.87 -3.53
N LEU A 181 17.45 9.89 -2.82
CA LEU A 181 17.79 10.03 -1.40
C LEU A 181 18.94 11.01 -1.19
N GLY A 182 19.89 11.06 -2.12
CA GLY A 182 21.02 11.96 -2.08
C GLY A 182 20.58 13.40 -2.26
N ALA A 183 19.61 13.65 -3.15
CA ALA A 183 19.03 14.96 -3.33
C ALA A 183 18.27 15.43 -2.07
N LEU A 184 17.48 14.56 -1.45
CA LEU A 184 16.79 14.84 -0.17
C LEU A 184 17.80 15.17 0.95
N LYS A 185 18.86 14.38 1.08
CA LYS A 185 19.93 14.61 2.06
C LYS A 185 20.63 15.95 1.83
N ARG A 186 21.07 16.23 0.60
CA ARG A 186 21.72 17.52 0.23
C ARG A 186 20.80 18.72 0.49
N GLN A 187 19.50 18.54 0.34
CA GLN A 187 18.50 19.56 0.62
C GLN A 187 18.25 19.81 2.13
N GLY A 188 18.73 18.93 3.01
CA GLY A 188 18.46 19.00 4.45
C GLY A 188 17.11 18.39 4.86
N THR A 189 16.51 17.58 3.99
CA THR A 189 15.23 16.88 4.21
C THR A 189 15.41 15.36 4.04
N PRO A 190 16.39 14.72 4.72
CA PRO A 190 16.64 13.29 4.53
C PRO A 190 15.40 12.47 4.86
N ALA A 191 15.17 11.40 4.08
CA ALA A 191 14.15 10.42 4.38
C ALA A 191 14.44 9.71 5.71
N GLN A 192 13.38 9.42 6.48
CA GLN A 192 13.46 8.64 7.72
C GLN A 192 13.11 7.16 7.48
N LEU A 193 12.23 6.92 6.51
CA LEU A 193 11.80 5.61 6.06
C LEU A 193 12.02 5.51 4.55
N VAL A 194 12.51 4.37 4.08
CA VAL A 194 12.65 4.07 2.65
C VAL A 194 12.12 2.68 2.37
N GLN A 195 11.17 2.60 1.45
CA GLN A 195 10.61 1.36 0.96
C GLN A 195 11.21 1.03 -0.41
N ILE A 196 11.78 -0.17 -0.52
CA ILE A 196 12.48 -0.66 -1.71
C ILE A 196 11.53 -1.59 -2.46
N GLY A 197 10.79 -1.05 -3.44
CA GLY A 197 9.73 -1.75 -4.16
C GLY A 197 8.36 -1.60 -3.48
N ASN A 198 7.28 -1.64 -4.26
CA ASN A 198 5.91 -1.60 -3.77
C ASN A 198 5.18 -2.91 -4.05
N GLU A 199 4.52 -3.47 -3.04
CA GLU A 199 3.69 -4.69 -3.12
C GLU A 199 4.34 -5.81 -3.94
N LEU A 200 5.50 -6.26 -3.45
CA LEU A 200 6.45 -7.16 -4.12
C LEU A 200 5.97 -8.61 -4.28
N ASN A 201 4.67 -8.87 -4.19
CA ASN A 201 4.07 -10.21 -4.16
C ASN A 201 4.56 -11.08 -5.32
N GLY A 202 4.56 -10.51 -6.52
CA GLY A 202 5.04 -11.16 -7.74
C GLY A 202 6.48 -10.76 -8.11
N GLY A 203 7.19 -10.01 -7.26
CA GLY A 203 8.54 -9.52 -7.47
C GLY A 203 8.62 -8.04 -7.89
N LEU A 204 9.66 -7.65 -8.62
CA LEU A 204 9.85 -6.30 -9.17
C LEU A 204 10.60 -6.37 -10.51
N ILE A 205 10.44 -5.35 -11.37
CA ILE A 205 11.21 -5.21 -12.63
C ILE A 205 11.03 -6.48 -13.50
N TRP A 206 9.79 -6.71 -13.93
CA TRP A 206 9.45 -7.89 -14.72
C TRP A 206 9.98 -7.79 -16.17
N PRO A 207 10.33 -8.94 -16.78
CA PRO A 207 10.24 -10.30 -16.21
C PRO A 207 11.41 -10.71 -15.29
N GLU A 208 12.54 -10.00 -15.30
CA GLU A 208 13.82 -10.47 -14.74
C GLU A 208 13.80 -10.67 -13.23
N GLY A 209 13.02 -9.87 -12.49
CA GLY A 209 12.90 -9.98 -11.03
C GLY A 209 11.53 -10.46 -10.56
N ASN A 210 10.83 -11.26 -11.38
CA ASN A 210 9.56 -11.86 -10.95
C ASN A 210 9.76 -12.97 -9.89
N TRP A 211 8.65 -13.52 -9.39
CA TRP A 211 8.63 -14.56 -8.36
C TRP A 211 9.27 -15.91 -8.76
N GLU A 212 9.57 -16.13 -10.04
CA GLU A 212 10.32 -17.31 -10.52
C GLU A 212 11.85 -17.08 -10.47
N HIS A 213 12.30 -15.84 -10.26
CA HIS A 213 13.69 -15.39 -10.33
C HIS A 213 14.15 -14.70 -9.04
N PHE A 214 14.08 -15.40 -7.90
CA PHE A 214 14.47 -14.87 -6.59
C PHE A 214 15.93 -14.40 -6.51
N ASP A 215 16.83 -15.03 -7.25
CA ASP A 215 18.23 -14.61 -7.37
C ASP A 215 18.36 -13.19 -7.93
N ASN A 216 17.69 -12.92 -9.07
CA ASN A 216 17.66 -11.60 -9.69
C ASN A 216 16.88 -10.58 -8.83
N MET A 217 15.70 -10.97 -8.36
CA MET A 217 14.87 -10.13 -7.50
C MET A 217 15.66 -9.66 -6.28
N THR A 218 16.32 -10.58 -5.57
CA THR A 218 17.08 -10.23 -4.36
C THR A 218 18.34 -9.43 -4.68
N ALA A 219 18.94 -9.56 -5.87
CA ALA A 219 20.00 -8.67 -6.33
C ALA A 219 19.51 -7.23 -6.50
N PHE A 220 18.31 -7.03 -7.06
CA PHE A 220 17.69 -5.70 -7.17
C PHE A 220 17.35 -5.11 -5.80
N LEU A 221 16.74 -5.90 -4.91
CA LEU A 221 16.43 -5.46 -3.55
C LEU A 221 17.70 -5.05 -2.79
N LYS A 222 18.76 -5.86 -2.85
CA LYS A 222 20.05 -5.53 -2.23
C LYS A 222 20.65 -4.25 -2.79
N ALA A 223 20.56 -4.03 -4.10
CA ALA A 223 21.06 -2.80 -4.71
C ALA A 223 20.34 -1.54 -4.17
N GLY A 224 19.01 -1.57 -4.07
CA GLY A 224 18.23 -0.48 -3.49
C GLY A 224 18.53 -0.27 -2.00
N LEU A 225 18.61 -1.35 -1.22
CA LEU A 225 18.94 -1.30 0.22
C LEU A 225 20.35 -0.74 0.47
N SER A 226 21.34 -1.16 -0.32
CA SER A 226 22.70 -0.62 -0.28
C SER A 226 22.71 0.87 -0.59
N ALA A 227 22.06 1.30 -1.68
CA ALA A 227 21.98 2.72 -2.04
C ALA A 227 21.35 3.56 -0.92
N ALA A 228 20.28 3.04 -0.28
CA ALA A 228 19.64 3.71 0.85
C ALA A 228 20.59 3.92 2.03
N ARG A 229 21.36 2.89 2.40
CA ARG A 229 22.31 2.91 3.52
C ARG A 229 23.55 3.75 3.22
N ASP A 230 24.11 3.64 2.03
CA ASP A 230 25.28 4.42 1.58
C ASP A 230 24.96 5.92 1.56
N THR A 231 23.74 6.26 1.14
CA THR A 231 23.31 7.64 1.00
C THR A 231 22.83 8.23 2.33
N THR A 232 22.02 7.49 3.08
CA THR A 232 21.38 7.93 4.33
C THR A 232 21.59 6.90 5.44
N PRO A 233 22.75 6.89 6.14
CA PRO A 233 23.16 5.78 7.04
C PRO A 233 22.25 5.44 8.24
N ARG A 234 21.24 6.26 8.54
CA ARG A 234 20.27 6.04 9.63
C ARG A 234 18.84 5.83 9.13
N VAL A 235 18.65 5.69 7.83
CA VAL A 235 17.34 5.42 7.26
C VAL A 235 16.89 4.02 7.64
N ARG A 236 15.61 3.86 8.03
CA ARG A 236 15.02 2.53 8.21
C ARG A 236 14.45 2.07 6.88
N THR A 237 14.81 0.86 6.50
CA THR A 237 14.45 0.24 5.23
C THR A 237 13.24 -0.69 5.38
N ILE A 238 12.34 -0.66 4.41
CA ILE A 238 11.08 -1.40 4.39
C ILE A 238 11.02 -2.26 3.12
N LEU A 239 10.63 -3.53 3.29
CA LEU A 239 10.16 -4.36 2.18
C LEU A 239 8.65 -4.60 2.34
N HIS A 240 7.89 -4.40 1.27
CA HIS A 240 6.44 -4.27 1.32
C HIS A 240 5.74 -5.33 0.45
N LEU A 241 4.76 -6.03 1.03
CA LEU A 241 3.83 -6.91 0.31
C LEU A 241 2.39 -6.44 0.48
N ALA A 242 1.52 -6.76 -0.48
CA ALA A 242 0.07 -6.63 -0.33
C ALA A 242 -0.50 -7.76 0.55
N ASN A 243 -1.83 -7.93 0.55
CA ASN A 243 -2.53 -9.09 1.12
C ASN A 243 -2.15 -9.39 2.59
N GLY A 244 -2.17 -8.39 3.47
CA GLY A 244 -1.71 -8.50 4.85
C GLY A 244 -2.35 -9.59 5.73
N GLY A 245 -3.49 -10.19 5.33
CA GLY A 245 -4.06 -11.36 6.00
C GLY A 245 -3.55 -12.72 5.51
N ASP A 246 -2.82 -12.79 4.40
CA ASP A 246 -2.32 -14.04 3.83
C ASP A 246 -0.96 -14.43 4.44
N ASN A 247 -0.98 -15.14 5.57
CA ASN A 247 0.24 -15.59 6.23
C ASN A 247 1.09 -16.56 5.37
N GLY A 248 0.44 -17.36 4.51
CA GLY A 248 1.14 -18.29 3.64
C GLY A 248 2.03 -17.57 2.62
N LEU A 249 1.49 -16.50 2.01
CA LEU A 249 2.24 -15.62 1.12
C LEU A 249 3.44 -15.00 1.83
N TYR A 250 3.23 -14.38 3.00
CA TYR A 250 4.31 -13.68 3.71
C TYR A 250 5.43 -14.63 4.10
N ARG A 251 5.08 -15.82 4.61
CA ARG A 251 6.07 -16.84 4.94
C ARG A 251 6.88 -17.26 3.73
N TRP A 252 6.21 -17.63 2.64
CA TRP A 252 6.89 -18.06 1.42
C TRP A 252 7.83 -16.98 0.88
N TRP A 253 7.38 -15.73 0.78
CA TRP A 253 8.17 -14.66 0.19
C TRP A 253 9.36 -14.28 1.08
N PHE A 254 9.13 -14.03 2.37
CA PHE A 254 10.19 -13.60 3.29
C PHE A 254 11.15 -14.74 3.66
N ASP A 255 10.70 -16.01 3.75
CA ASP A 255 11.61 -17.15 3.93
C ASP A 255 12.62 -17.21 2.76
N ASN A 256 12.16 -17.02 1.52
CA ASN A 256 13.06 -16.95 0.37
C ASN A 256 13.97 -15.72 0.47
N VAL A 257 13.44 -14.50 0.64
CA VAL A 257 14.24 -13.27 0.67
C VAL A 257 15.32 -13.28 1.77
N VAL A 258 15.00 -13.79 2.96
CA VAL A 258 15.97 -13.97 4.04
C VAL A 258 16.99 -15.05 3.72
N SER A 259 16.62 -16.14 3.03
CA SER A 259 17.58 -17.19 2.64
C SER A 259 18.66 -16.69 1.68
N TYR A 260 18.37 -15.66 0.88
CA TYR A 260 19.35 -14.97 0.03
C TYR A 260 20.17 -13.92 0.79
N GLY A 261 19.96 -13.72 2.10
CA GLY A 261 20.70 -12.73 2.90
C GLY A 261 20.35 -11.29 2.56
N VAL A 262 19.10 -11.01 2.17
CA VAL A 262 18.61 -9.63 2.02
C VAL A 262 18.39 -9.03 3.42
N ASP A 263 19.09 -7.93 3.71
CA ASP A 263 19.07 -7.28 5.01
C ASP A 263 18.28 -5.96 4.96
N PHE A 264 17.17 -5.92 5.69
CA PHE A 264 16.20 -4.83 5.75
C PHE A 264 15.65 -4.67 7.18
N ASP A 265 15.04 -3.54 7.51
CA ASP A 265 14.72 -3.23 8.92
C ASP A 265 13.27 -3.55 9.32
N ILE A 266 12.31 -3.33 8.42
CA ILE A 266 10.86 -3.36 8.72
C ILE A 266 10.11 -4.16 7.64
N ILE A 267 9.13 -4.98 8.08
CA ILE A 267 8.17 -5.63 7.18
C ILE A 267 6.96 -4.71 6.97
N GLY A 268 6.72 -4.29 5.72
CA GLY A 268 5.53 -3.55 5.32
C GLY A 268 4.42 -4.47 4.84
N LEU A 269 3.18 -4.12 5.15
CA LEU A 269 1.98 -4.80 4.62
C LEU A 269 0.88 -3.82 4.19
N SER A 270 0.24 -4.06 3.05
CA SER A 270 -1.06 -3.44 2.75
C SER A 270 -2.17 -4.21 3.44
N TYR A 271 -3.10 -3.49 4.08
CA TYR A 271 -4.29 -4.07 4.68
C TYR A 271 -5.55 -3.25 4.36
N TYR A 272 -6.27 -3.72 3.34
CA TYR A 272 -7.60 -3.26 2.97
C TYR A 272 -8.61 -4.36 3.31
N PRO A 273 -9.55 -4.14 4.24
CA PRO A 273 -10.39 -5.22 4.77
C PRO A 273 -11.33 -5.82 3.72
N PHE A 274 -11.65 -5.05 2.69
CA PHE A 274 -12.50 -5.45 1.57
C PHE A 274 -11.79 -6.40 0.57
N TRP A 275 -10.48 -6.59 0.68
CA TRP A 275 -9.70 -7.52 -0.17
C TRP A 275 -8.82 -8.50 0.61
N HIS A 276 -8.24 -8.07 1.74
CA HIS A 276 -7.12 -8.75 2.39
C HIS A 276 -7.57 -9.63 3.57
N GLY A 277 -8.86 -9.96 3.63
CA GLY A 277 -9.42 -10.86 4.62
C GLY A 277 -9.71 -10.22 5.99
N PRO A 278 -10.23 -11.02 6.94
CA PRO A 278 -10.61 -10.57 8.27
C PRO A 278 -9.45 -9.96 9.07
N ILE A 279 -9.77 -9.04 9.98
CA ILE A 279 -8.78 -8.38 10.86
C ILE A 279 -8.01 -9.40 11.69
N ALA A 280 -8.66 -10.50 12.09
CA ALA A 280 -8.03 -11.57 12.86
C ALA A 280 -6.88 -12.25 12.09
N ASP A 281 -7.02 -12.42 10.77
CA ASP A 281 -6.00 -13.03 9.93
C ASP A 281 -4.80 -12.08 9.76
N ALA A 282 -5.05 -10.79 9.59
CA ALA A 282 -4.00 -9.77 9.59
C ALA A 282 -3.27 -9.70 10.94
N ALA A 283 -3.99 -9.77 12.07
CA ALA A 283 -3.39 -9.81 13.40
C ALA A 283 -2.50 -11.04 13.60
N ALA A 284 -2.98 -12.22 13.18
CA ALA A 284 -2.23 -13.46 13.24
C ALA A 284 -0.98 -13.40 12.35
N ASN A 285 -1.11 -12.87 11.13
CA ASN A 285 0.02 -12.71 10.22
C ASN A 285 1.08 -11.76 10.79
N MET A 286 0.68 -10.57 11.26
CA MET A 286 1.60 -9.60 11.85
C MET A 286 2.34 -10.17 13.07
N ALA A 287 1.66 -10.92 13.94
CA ALA A 287 2.31 -11.56 15.09
C ALA A 287 3.32 -12.65 14.66
N ASP A 288 2.98 -13.45 13.65
CA ASP A 288 3.87 -14.50 13.15
C ASP A 288 5.11 -13.94 12.45
N ILE A 289 4.95 -13.01 11.51
CA ILE A 289 6.07 -12.49 10.71
C ILE A 289 7.08 -11.74 11.58
N THR A 290 6.63 -10.98 12.58
CA THR A 290 7.56 -10.24 13.44
C THR A 290 8.32 -11.17 14.37
N ALA A 291 7.67 -12.20 14.92
CA ALA A 291 8.32 -13.22 15.73
C ALA A 291 9.28 -14.10 14.91
N ARG A 292 8.88 -14.50 13.70
CA ARG A 292 9.66 -15.38 12.81
C ARG A 292 10.93 -14.72 12.30
N TYR A 293 10.82 -13.48 11.80
CA TYR A 293 11.94 -12.80 11.14
C TYR A 293 12.71 -11.87 12.09
N GLY A 294 12.23 -11.67 13.32
CA GLY A 294 12.84 -10.78 14.30
C GLY A 294 12.85 -9.32 13.85
N LYS A 295 11.88 -8.93 13.02
CA LYS A 295 11.76 -7.58 12.44
C LYS A 295 10.42 -6.97 12.80
N PRO A 296 10.35 -5.69 13.19
CA PRO A 296 9.08 -5.02 13.39
C PRO A 296 8.30 -4.89 12.07
N CYS A 297 7.00 -4.64 12.16
CA CYS A 297 6.13 -4.43 11.01
C CYS A 297 5.41 -3.08 11.03
N VAL A 298 4.93 -2.66 9.87
CA VAL A 298 4.09 -1.46 9.67
C VAL A 298 3.01 -1.75 8.64
N ILE A 299 1.78 -1.29 8.89
CA ILE A 299 0.74 -1.31 7.86
C ILE A 299 1.04 -0.17 6.89
N ALA A 300 1.67 -0.49 5.76
CA ALA A 300 2.15 0.50 4.80
C ALA A 300 1.02 1.15 4.00
N GLU A 301 -0.09 0.43 3.82
CA GLU A 301 -1.28 0.97 3.17
C GLU A 301 -2.56 0.46 3.82
N THR A 302 -3.53 1.36 3.99
CA THR A 302 -4.92 1.07 4.32
C THR A 302 -5.78 2.26 3.91
N ALA A 303 -7.06 2.03 3.69
CA ALA A 303 -8.05 3.09 3.49
C ALA A 303 -9.46 2.55 3.76
N TYR A 304 -10.43 3.46 3.82
CA TYR A 304 -11.84 3.10 4.04
C TYR A 304 -12.77 4.20 3.53
N PRO A 305 -13.92 3.86 2.94
CA PRO A 305 -14.83 4.86 2.40
C PRO A 305 -15.47 5.70 3.50
N PHE A 306 -15.56 7.01 3.29
CA PHE A 306 -16.47 7.87 4.07
C PHE A 306 -17.86 7.97 3.45
N THR A 307 -18.02 7.54 2.20
CA THR A 307 -19.29 7.43 1.46
C THR A 307 -19.14 6.37 0.37
N LEU A 308 -20.26 5.87 -0.17
CA LEU A 308 -20.28 5.03 -1.38
C LEU A 308 -20.67 5.83 -2.63
N GLU A 309 -20.92 7.13 -2.48
CA GLU A 309 -21.12 8.06 -3.58
C GLU A 309 -19.78 8.41 -4.24
N SER A 310 -19.85 9.01 -5.43
CA SER A 310 -18.71 9.55 -6.20
C SER A 310 -19.01 11.02 -6.56
N GLU A 311 -17.97 11.85 -6.58
CA GLU A 311 -18.00 13.27 -7.00
C GLU A 311 -17.90 13.40 -8.52
N ASP A 312 -17.24 12.45 -9.18
CA ASP A 312 -17.07 12.41 -10.63
C ASP A 312 -17.91 11.31 -11.32
N GLY A 313 -17.62 11.06 -12.60
CA GLY A 313 -18.31 10.04 -13.40
C GLY A 313 -17.59 8.68 -13.39
N VAL A 314 -16.50 8.56 -12.64
CA VAL A 314 -15.67 7.38 -12.57
C VAL A 314 -16.12 6.51 -11.42
N ASN A 315 -16.15 5.21 -11.65
CA ASN A 315 -16.63 4.29 -10.66
C ASN A 315 -15.57 4.08 -9.56
N ASP A 316 -15.87 4.55 -8.35
CA ASP A 316 -15.02 4.34 -7.18
C ASP A 316 -14.82 2.87 -6.83
N ILE A 317 -13.66 2.56 -6.27
CA ILE A 317 -13.28 1.21 -5.84
C ILE A 317 -14.24 0.67 -4.78
N MET A 318 -14.74 1.53 -3.89
CA MET A 318 -15.72 1.19 -2.86
C MET A 318 -17.05 1.88 -3.16
N ASN A 319 -17.98 1.21 -3.84
CA ASN A 319 -19.24 1.79 -4.32
C ASN A 319 -20.49 0.99 -3.94
N SER A 320 -20.33 -0.12 -3.21
CA SER A 320 -21.42 -1.02 -2.84
C SER A 320 -21.39 -1.38 -1.34
N PRO A 321 -22.56 -1.44 -0.68
CA PRO A 321 -22.65 -1.93 0.70
C PRO A 321 -22.08 -3.34 0.91
N SER A 322 -22.08 -4.18 -0.13
CA SER A 322 -21.53 -5.55 -0.06
C SER A 322 -20.01 -5.59 0.11
N GLN A 323 -19.31 -4.48 -0.13
CA GLN A 323 -17.86 -4.37 0.06
C GLN A 323 -17.51 -3.91 1.48
N LEU A 324 -18.49 -3.42 2.23
CA LEU A 324 -18.26 -2.91 3.58
C LEU A 324 -17.94 -4.04 4.56
N THR A 325 -17.19 -3.64 5.56
CA THR A 325 -16.80 -4.50 6.68
C THR A 325 -17.84 -4.33 7.77
N ASP A 326 -18.33 -5.44 8.31
CA ASP A 326 -19.34 -5.42 9.36
C ASP A 326 -18.92 -4.50 10.53
N GLY A 327 -19.81 -3.59 10.91
CA GLY A 327 -19.58 -2.60 11.96
C GLY A 327 -18.92 -1.29 11.50
N PHE A 328 -18.56 -1.17 10.22
CA PHE A 328 -17.95 0.03 9.64
C PHE A 328 -18.78 0.54 8.46
N PRO A 329 -19.84 1.36 8.70
CA PRO A 329 -20.61 1.93 7.60
C PRO A 329 -19.77 2.95 6.82
N ALA A 330 -20.03 3.10 5.51
CA ALA A 330 -19.44 4.16 4.67
C ALA A 330 -19.98 5.54 5.09
N THR A 331 -19.39 6.08 6.14
CA THR A 331 -19.69 7.38 6.76
C THR A 331 -18.39 7.98 7.28
N PRO A 332 -18.29 9.30 7.47
CA PRO A 332 -17.12 9.91 8.11
C PRO A 332 -16.76 9.29 9.48
N GLU A 333 -17.76 8.94 10.28
CA GLU A 333 -17.59 8.28 11.58
C GLU A 333 -17.13 6.82 11.45
N GLY A 334 -17.64 6.10 10.45
CA GLY A 334 -17.23 4.73 10.15
C GLY A 334 -15.81 4.65 9.61
N GLN A 335 -15.40 5.57 8.73
CA GLN A 335 -14.01 5.73 8.29
C GLN A 335 -13.07 6.01 9.48
N ALA A 336 -13.49 6.90 10.39
CA ALA A 336 -12.74 7.15 11.62
C ALA A 336 -12.70 5.93 12.56
N ALA A 337 -13.79 5.16 12.65
CA ALA A 337 -13.80 3.91 13.42
C ALA A 337 -12.82 2.89 12.85
N TRP A 338 -12.78 2.74 11.52
CA TRP A 338 -11.81 1.87 10.85
C TRP A 338 -10.37 2.24 11.19
N LEU A 339 -10.03 3.53 11.10
CA LEU A 339 -8.70 4.04 11.45
C LEU A 339 -8.29 3.69 12.90
N ARG A 340 -9.22 3.74 13.86
CA ARG A 340 -8.95 3.29 15.24
C ARG A 340 -8.67 1.80 15.29
N THR A 341 -9.40 0.99 14.53
CA THR A 341 -9.21 -0.45 14.45
C THR A 341 -7.85 -0.82 13.84
N VAL A 342 -7.42 -0.14 12.77
CA VAL A 342 -6.07 -0.32 12.21
C VAL A 342 -5.00 0.06 13.22
N ALA A 343 -5.20 1.16 13.95
CA ALA A 343 -4.27 1.57 15.00
C ALA A 343 -4.19 0.53 16.14
N ASP A 344 -5.33 -0.02 16.56
CA ASP A 344 -5.38 -1.10 17.55
C ASP A 344 -4.77 -2.41 17.05
N LEU A 345 -4.90 -2.72 15.76
CA LEU A 345 -4.26 -3.85 15.11
C LEU A 345 -2.73 -3.71 15.17
N ALA A 346 -2.18 -2.57 14.76
CA ALA A 346 -0.75 -2.31 14.83
C ALA A 346 -0.23 -2.31 16.28
N ALA A 347 -0.94 -1.65 17.20
CA ALA A 347 -0.55 -1.62 18.62
C ALA A 347 -0.71 -2.97 19.33
N GLY A 348 -1.47 -3.89 18.74
CA GLY A 348 -1.72 -5.23 19.26
C GLY A 348 -0.63 -6.25 18.94
N VAL A 349 0.33 -5.91 18.08
CA VAL A 349 1.46 -6.79 17.77
C VAL A 349 2.32 -7.03 19.03
N PRO A 350 2.69 -8.29 19.35
CA PRO A 350 3.51 -8.60 20.52
C PRO A 350 4.81 -7.79 20.61
N ASP A 351 5.24 -7.57 21.85
CA ASP A 351 6.50 -6.88 22.20
C ASP A 351 6.66 -5.47 21.61
N GLY A 352 5.55 -4.84 21.19
CA GLY A 352 5.56 -3.51 20.57
C GLY A 352 6.17 -3.51 19.16
N GLN A 353 6.20 -4.65 18.48
CA GLN A 353 6.81 -4.78 17.16
C GLN A 353 5.95 -4.22 16.01
N GLY A 354 4.70 -3.80 16.28
CA GLY A 354 3.89 -3.06 15.33
C GLY A 354 4.14 -1.56 15.45
N LEU A 355 4.83 -0.99 14.46
CA LEU A 355 5.30 0.41 14.50
C LEU A 355 4.19 1.41 14.19
N GLY A 356 3.11 0.96 13.55
CA GLY A 356 1.97 1.79 13.21
C GLY A 356 1.43 1.52 11.81
N TYR A 357 0.95 2.58 11.17
CA TYR A 357 0.17 2.49 9.94
C TYR A 357 0.30 3.74 9.07
N CYS A 358 -0.03 3.62 7.78
CA CYS A 358 -0.10 4.72 6.83
C CYS A 358 -1.41 4.64 6.03
N TYR A 359 -2.17 5.74 6.02
CA TYR A 359 -3.41 5.85 5.25
C TYR A 359 -3.08 6.23 3.81
N TRP A 360 -3.52 5.43 2.84
CA TRP A 360 -3.16 5.61 1.44
C TRP A 360 -4.01 6.70 0.76
N GLU A 361 -3.32 7.61 0.05
CA GLU A 361 -3.87 8.74 -0.70
C GLU A 361 -4.98 9.50 0.03
N GLY A 362 -4.78 9.77 1.33
CA GLY A 362 -5.81 10.40 2.16
C GLY A 362 -6.17 11.83 1.77
N LEU A 363 -5.43 12.45 0.83
CA LEU A 363 -5.65 13.81 0.35
C LEU A 363 -6.08 13.87 -1.13
N TRP A 364 -6.33 12.73 -1.77
CA TRP A 364 -6.66 12.68 -3.19
C TRP A 364 -8.16 12.94 -3.42
N THR A 365 -8.56 14.21 -3.32
CA THR A 365 -9.88 14.67 -3.76
C THR A 365 -9.95 14.74 -5.28
N TYR A 366 -11.12 14.60 -5.89
CA TYR A 366 -11.22 14.69 -7.35
C TYR A 366 -10.89 16.09 -7.86
N ARG A 367 -10.08 16.14 -8.92
CA ARG A 367 -9.90 17.31 -9.79
C ARG A 367 -9.77 16.83 -11.22
N ALA A 368 -10.45 17.49 -12.15
CA ALA A 368 -10.34 17.18 -13.58
C ALA A 368 -8.86 17.24 -14.03
N GLY A 369 -8.36 16.16 -14.64
CA GLY A 369 -6.95 16.02 -15.03
C GLY A 369 -6.02 15.44 -13.96
N SER A 370 -6.47 15.31 -12.71
CA SER A 370 -5.71 14.71 -11.60
C SER A 370 -6.10 13.25 -11.34
N GLY A 371 -6.28 12.50 -12.42
CA GLY A 371 -6.73 11.10 -12.36
C GLY A 371 -5.60 10.08 -12.13
N TRP A 372 -6.02 8.83 -11.97
CA TRP A 372 -5.13 7.72 -11.60
C TRP A 372 -4.22 7.22 -12.72
N ASP A 373 -4.63 7.35 -13.99
CA ASP A 373 -3.82 6.93 -15.14
C ASP A 373 -2.89 8.07 -15.59
N PRO A 374 -1.56 7.92 -15.51
CA PRO A 374 -0.63 8.94 -15.98
C PRO A 374 -0.64 9.13 -17.50
N THR A 375 -1.26 8.22 -18.26
CA THR A 375 -1.37 8.29 -19.72
C THR A 375 -2.71 8.83 -20.22
N ASP A 376 -3.71 8.93 -19.33
CA ASP A 376 -5.04 9.42 -19.64
C ASP A 376 -5.50 10.49 -18.63
N PRO A 377 -5.46 11.79 -18.98
CA PRO A 377 -5.92 12.85 -18.09
C PRO A 377 -7.44 12.80 -17.82
N SER A 378 -8.21 12.01 -18.56
CA SER A 378 -9.65 11.83 -18.37
C SER A 378 -10.02 10.63 -17.49
N ALA A 379 -9.04 9.88 -16.99
CA ALA A 379 -9.26 8.66 -16.22
C ALA A 379 -9.98 8.85 -14.87
N GLY A 380 -10.16 10.11 -14.44
CA GLY A 380 -10.82 10.52 -13.19
C GLY A 380 -10.20 9.90 -11.93
N ASN A 381 -10.91 9.96 -10.81
CA ASN A 381 -10.39 9.52 -9.52
C ASN A 381 -11.29 8.43 -8.91
N ALA A 382 -10.84 7.18 -8.98
CA ALA A 382 -11.57 6.04 -8.40
C ALA A 382 -11.31 5.82 -6.88
N TRP A 383 -10.73 6.82 -6.21
CA TRP A 383 -10.34 6.76 -4.79
C TRP A 383 -10.88 7.92 -3.95
N GLU A 384 -11.57 8.87 -4.56
CA GLU A 384 -11.96 10.12 -3.89
C GLU A 384 -12.82 9.89 -2.65
N ASN A 385 -13.70 8.90 -2.68
CA ASN A 385 -14.60 8.58 -1.57
C ASN A 385 -13.89 7.83 -0.42
N LEU A 386 -12.61 7.48 -0.58
CA LEU A 386 -11.71 7.03 0.48
C LEU A 386 -10.82 8.16 1.00
N ALA A 387 -10.87 9.38 0.47
CA ALA A 387 -10.09 10.50 1.00
C ALA A 387 -10.49 10.85 2.45
N LEU A 388 -9.62 11.58 3.16
CA LEU A 388 -9.87 12.14 4.50
C LEU A 388 -10.47 13.56 4.42
N PHE A 389 -10.98 13.92 3.25
CA PHE A 389 -11.68 15.15 2.93
C PHE A 389 -12.96 14.79 2.18
N ASP A 390 -14.07 15.46 2.49
CA ASP A 390 -15.32 15.29 1.75
C ASP A 390 -15.24 15.95 0.35
N PHE A 391 -16.27 15.72 -0.46
CA PHE A 391 -16.46 16.37 -1.77
C PHE A 391 -16.60 17.90 -1.69
N GLY A 392 -16.77 18.46 -0.48
CA GLY A 392 -16.72 19.89 -0.21
C GLY A 392 -15.32 20.40 0.16
N ASP A 393 -14.29 19.56 0.00
CA ASP A 393 -12.90 19.78 0.37
C ASP A 393 -12.67 19.96 1.89
N ARG A 394 -13.58 19.51 2.76
CA ARG A 394 -13.50 19.68 4.21
C ARG A 394 -12.90 18.46 4.87
N ALA A 395 -11.94 18.69 5.76
CA ALA A 395 -11.32 17.63 6.54
C ALA A 395 -12.37 16.83 7.34
N LEU A 396 -12.34 15.51 7.18
CA LEU A 396 -13.21 14.56 7.87
C LEU A 396 -12.66 14.18 9.25
N PRO A 397 -13.49 13.60 10.16
CA PRO A 397 -13.04 13.08 11.44
C PRO A 397 -11.91 12.03 11.34
N GLY A 398 -11.83 11.32 10.21
CA GLY A 398 -10.75 10.39 9.90
C GLY A 398 -9.37 11.04 9.98
N LEU A 399 -9.19 12.26 9.46
CA LEU A 399 -7.90 12.96 9.49
C LEU A 399 -7.38 13.15 10.92
N ARG A 400 -8.25 13.60 11.83
CA ARG A 400 -7.88 13.77 13.25
C ARG A 400 -7.56 12.43 13.90
N THR A 401 -8.32 11.39 13.57
CA THR A 401 -8.14 10.04 14.11
C THR A 401 -6.79 9.44 13.69
N LEU A 402 -6.41 9.64 12.42
CA LEU A 402 -5.13 9.18 11.86
C LEU A 402 -3.93 9.65 12.69
N GLY A 403 -3.91 10.93 13.07
CA GLY A 403 -2.78 11.49 13.83
C GLY A 403 -2.86 11.32 15.35
N ARG A 404 -4.01 10.90 15.90
CA ARG A 404 -4.26 10.79 17.35
C ARG A 404 -4.71 9.38 17.73
N TYR A 405 -3.76 8.58 18.17
CA TYR A 405 -4.05 7.27 18.75
C TYR A 405 -3.97 7.35 20.27
N ARG A 406 -5.12 7.18 20.94
CA ARG A 406 -5.27 7.16 22.42
C ARG A 406 -4.75 8.41 23.14
N SER A 407 -4.75 9.56 22.46
CA SER A 407 -4.29 10.87 22.93
C SER A 407 -5.38 11.92 22.96
#